data_AF-A0A946JQP4-F1
#
_entry.id   AF-A0A946JQP4-F1
#
_cell.length_a   1.000
_cell.length_b   1.000
_cell.length_c   1.000
_cell.angle_alpha   90.00
_cell.angle_beta   90.00
_cell.angle_gamma   90.00
#
_symmetry.space_group_name_H-M   'P 1'
#
loop_
_entity.id
_entity.type
_entity.pdbx_description
1 polymer ?
#
loop_
_entity_poly.entity_id
_entity_poly.type
_entity_poly.pdbx_seq_one_letter_code
_entity_poly.pdbx_strand_id
1 'polypeptide(L)'
;MRVYKEAIAAFSVGPIMYIQGILVRKYAAELPEAIGPRTGIIGEGKPLRVLVLGDSSAAGVGVDTQDEAIAGQLASQLSDKFQVSWKLLAKTGATTKSHTQVLLEQVEGKFDAAMICLGVNDVTRGVNLKVWLKQQTRLYDILESHFGVKDIYVSGIPPIKYFPLLPQPLRWFLGRRADRFDHWLAALINNRHN
;
A
#
# COMPACT_ATOMS: atom_id res chain seq x y z
N MET A 1 9.52 26.89 -15.24
CA MET A 1 10.96 26.99 -14.87
C MET A 1 11.39 26.00 -13.76
N ARG A 2 10.60 25.76 -12.70
CA ARG A 2 10.95 24.85 -11.58
C ARG A 2 11.06 23.37 -11.97
N VAL A 3 10.13 22.86 -12.79
CA VAL A 3 10.10 21.46 -13.29
C VAL A 3 11.34 21.09 -14.12
N TYR A 4 11.85 22.03 -14.93
CA TYR A 4 13.02 21.80 -15.79
C TYR A 4 14.32 21.70 -14.98
N LYS A 5 14.49 22.53 -13.95
CA LYS A 5 15.67 22.47 -13.07
C LYS A 5 15.76 21.13 -12.32
N GLU A 6 14.61 20.59 -11.93
CA GLU A 6 14.53 19.31 -11.23
C GLU A 6 14.79 18.12 -12.14
N ALA A 7 14.30 18.16 -13.38
CA ALA A 7 14.59 17.13 -14.39
C ALA A 7 16.07 17.12 -14.77
N ILE A 8 16.69 18.30 -14.92
CA ILE A 8 18.13 18.44 -15.20
C ILE A 8 18.96 17.93 -14.01
N ALA A 9 18.63 18.34 -12.78
CA ALA A 9 19.32 17.86 -11.58
C ALA A 9 19.19 16.34 -11.42
N ALA A 10 18.00 15.77 -11.63
CA ALA A 10 17.76 14.33 -11.58
C ALA A 10 18.50 13.57 -12.69
N PHE A 11 18.69 14.17 -13.87
CA PHE A 11 19.48 13.59 -14.95
C PHE A 11 20.97 13.58 -14.61
N SER A 12 21.51 14.69 -14.09
CA SER A 12 22.93 14.81 -13.70
C SER A 12 23.31 13.86 -12.56
N VAL A 13 22.43 13.63 -11.59
CA VAL A 13 22.68 12.70 -10.45
C VAL A 13 22.00 11.33 -10.62
N GLY A 14 21.41 11.07 -11.79
CA GLY A 14 20.68 9.83 -12.09
C GLY A 14 21.51 8.56 -11.87
N PRO A 15 22.75 8.47 -12.38
CA PRO A 15 23.62 7.33 -12.13
C PRO A 15 23.91 7.10 -10.64
N ILE A 16 24.13 8.18 -9.87
CA ILE A 16 24.37 8.10 -8.42
C ILE A 16 23.13 7.57 -7.71
N MET A 17 21.94 8.10 -8.02
CA MET A 17 20.68 7.63 -7.43
C MET A 17 20.39 6.17 -7.78
N TYR A 18 20.72 5.75 -9.00
CA TYR A 18 20.57 4.36 -9.42
C TYR A 18 21.46 3.42 -8.59
N ILE A 19 22.75 3.76 -8.43
CA ILE A 19 23.68 3.02 -7.58
C ILE A 19 23.19 3.02 -6.13
N GLN A 20 22.76 4.16 -5.59
CA GLN A 20 22.19 4.25 -4.24
C GLN A 20 20.98 3.33 -4.07
N GLY A 21 20.09 3.24 -5.07
CA GLY A 21 18.95 2.34 -5.04
C GLY A 21 19.36 0.87 -4.98
N ILE A 22 20.39 0.48 -5.73
CA ILE A 22 20.95 -0.88 -5.68
C ILE A 22 21.56 -1.16 -4.31
N LEU A 23 22.38 -0.24 -3.79
CA LEU A 23 23.05 -0.41 -2.50
C LEU A 23 22.03 -0.51 -1.35
N VAL A 24 20.99 0.34 -1.34
CA VAL A 24 19.91 0.24 -0.35
C VAL A 24 19.23 -1.12 -0.43
N ARG A 25 18.88 -1.60 -1.64
CA ARG A 25 18.26 -2.93 -1.77
C ARG A 25 19.16 -4.07 -1.34
N LYS A 26 20.47 -3.94 -1.56
CA LYS A 26 21.46 -4.95 -1.20
C LYS A 26 21.70 -5.03 0.32
N TYR A 27 21.65 -3.88 1.01
CA TYR A 27 22.04 -3.79 2.43
C TYR A 27 20.88 -3.54 3.39
N ALA A 28 19.68 -3.22 2.89
CA ALA A 28 18.50 -3.18 3.74
C ALA A 28 18.24 -4.59 4.27
N ALA A 29 18.11 -4.73 5.59
CA ALA A 29 17.74 -5.99 6.21
C ALA A 29 16.37 -6.43 5.67
N GLU A 30 16.30 -7.63 5.11
CA GLU A 30 15.02 -8.27 4.79
C GLU A 30 14.38 -8.72 6.09
N LEU A 31 13.40 -7.94 6.53
CA LEU A 31 12.57 -8.30 7.68
C LEU A 31 11.47 -9.26 7.21
N PRO A 32 11.20 -10.35 7.94
CA PRO A 32 10.15 -11.28 7.59
C PRO A 32 8.77 -10.62 7.70
N GLU A 33 7.81 -11.18 6.96
CA GLU A 33 6.39 -10.86 7.16
C GLU A 33 5.91 -11.47 8.47
N ALA A 34 4.96 -10.82 9.14
CA ALA A 34 4.45 -11.29 10.41
C ALA A 34 3.81 -12.69 10.29
N ILE A 35 4.10 -13.55 11.25
CA ILE A 35 3.59 -14.92 11.29
C ILE A 35 2.14 -14.98 11.77
N GLY A 36 1.48 -16.10 11.55
CA GLY A 36 0.10 -16.34 12.03
C GLY A 36 -0.94 -16.32 10.91
N PRO A 37 -2.23 -16.41 11.28
CA PRO A 37 -3.32 -16.55 10.31
C PRO A 37 -3.45 -15.29 9.44
N ARG A 38 -3.80 -15.47 8.16
CA ARG A 38 -4.15 -14.37 7.23
C ARG A 38 -5.65 -14.25 7.00
N THR A 39 -6.43 -15.03 7.73
CA THR A 39 -7.89 -15.01 7.72
C THR A 39 -8.37 -15.36 9.10
N GLY A 40 -9.48 -14.78 9.54
CA GLY A 40 -10.05 -15.11 10.83
C GLY A 40 -11.46 -14.59 11.01
N ILE A 41 -12.07 -14.99 12.12
CA ILE A 41 -13.34 -14.48 12.60
C ILE A 41 -13.15 -14.11 14.08
N ILE A 42 -13.58 -12.92 14.48
CA ILE A 42 -13.50 -12.45 15.88
C ILE A 42 -14.73 -11.61 16.24
N GLY A 43 -15.18 -11.70 17.49
CA GLY A 43 -16.36 -10.99 17.99
C GLY A 43 -17.68 -11.71 17.71
N GLU A 44 -18.75 -11.21 18.35
CA GLU A 44 -20.09 -11.83 18.35
C GLU A 44 -21.19 -10.87 17.90
N GLY A 45 -20.82 -9.68 17.43
CA GLY A 45 -21.75 -8.65 16.99
C GLY A 45 -22.32 -8.86 15.59
N LYS A 46 -22.76 -7.76 14.95
CA LYS A 46 -23.27 -7.81 13.57
C LYS A 46 -22.18 -8.32 12.60
N PRO A 47 -22.49 -9.19 11.63
CA PRO A 47 -21.49 -9.66 10.67
C PRO A 47 -20.88 -8.50 9.87
N LEU A 48 -19.55 -8.49 9.77
CA LEU A 48 -18.77 -7.55 8.98
C LEU A 48 -17.62 -8.27 8.29
N ARG A 49 -17.59 -8.27 6.96
CA ARG A 49 -16.52 -8.90 6.18
C ARG A 49 -15.53 -7.84 5.72
N VAL A 50 -14.28 -7.95 6.16
CA VAL A 50 -13.22 -6.97 5.92
C VAL A 50 -12.11 -7.58 5.08
N LEU A 51 -11.76 -6.92 3.98
CA LEU A 51 -10.62 -7.29 3.15
C LEU A 51 -9.46 -6.31 3.36
N VAL A 52 -8.32 -6.78 3.82
CA VAL A 52 -7.11 -5.97 3.98
C VAL A 52 -6.16 -6.29 2.83
N LEU A 53 -5.83 -5.28 2.03
CA LEU A 53 -4.91 -5.37 0.91
C LEU A 53 -3.65 -4.58 1.23
N GLY A 54 -2.47 -5.11 0.91
CA GLY A 54 -1.26 -4.29 1.04
C GLY A 54 0.03 -4.89 0.55
N ASP A 55 1.10 -4.12 0.76
CA ASP A 55 2.46 -4.54 0.52
C ASP A 55 3.11 -5.09 1.80
N SER A 56 4.39 -4.81 2.05
CA SER A 56 5.07 -5.20 3.28
C SER A 56 4.45 -4.59 4.53
N SER A 57 3.89 -3.37 4.43
CA SER A 57 3.30 -2.67 5.56
C SER A 57 2.07 -3.42 6.11
N ALA A 58 1.14 -3.83 5.25
CA ALA A 58 0.00 -4.65 5.67
C ALA A 58 0.38 -6.09 5.99
N ALA A 59 1.43 -6.63 5.37
CA ALA A 59 1.92 -7.97 5.69
C ALA A 59 2.50 -8.08 7.11
N GLY A 60 2.66 -6.95 7.83
CA GLY A 60 3.16 -6.92 9.19
C GLY A 60 4.69 -6.93 9.27
N VAL A 61 5.40 -6.47 8.23
CA VAL A 61 6.86 -6.36 8.31
C VAL A 61 7.24 -5.37 9.42
N GLY A 62 7.94 -5.88 10.44
CA GLY A 62 8.36 -5.12 11.62
C GLY A 62 7.58 -5.44 12.91
N VAL A 63 6.58 -6.31 12.85
CA VAL A 63 5.92 -6.92 14.02
C VAL A 63 6.03 -8.44 13.95
N ASP A 64 5.84 -9.12 15.09
CA ASP A 64 6.06 -10.57 15.15
C ASP A 64 4.87 -11.34 14.58
N THR A 65 3.64 -10.92 14.90
CA THR A 65 2.42 -11.67 14.56
C THR A 65 1.36 -10.86 13.81
N GLN A 66 0.47 -11.54 13.08
CA GLN A 66 -0.65 -10.89 12.39
C GLN A 66 -1.64 -10.21 13.35
N ASP A 67 -1.66 -10.61 14.62
CA ASP A 67 -2.46 -9.97 15.67
C ASP A 67 -1.95 -8.56 16.01
N GLU A 68 -0.65 -8.31 15.85
CA GLU A 68 -0.01 -7.00 16.00
C GLU A 68 -0.02 -6.18 14.70
N ALA A 69 -0.22 -6.85 13.56
CA ALA A 69 -0.31 -6.21 12.26
C ALA A 69 -1.66 -5.50 12.05
N ILE A 70 -1.75 -4.68 11.00
CA ILE A 70 -2.93 -3.87 10.71
C ILE A 70 -4.22 -4.70 10.60
N ALA A 71 -4.16 -5.93 10.09
CA ALA A 71 -5.32 -6.79 9.95
C ALA A 71 -5.86 -7.27 11.30
N GLY A 72 -4.99 -7.80 12.16
CA GLY A 72 -5.37 -8.23 13.51
C GLY A 72 -5.83 -7.08 14.39
N GLN A 73 -5.10 -5.96 14.38
CA GLN A 73 -5.47 -4.76 15.14
C GLN A 73 -6.82 -4.19 14.70
N LEU A 74 -7.08 -4.11 13.39
CA LEU A 74 -8.37 -3.66 12.87
C LEU A 74 -9.50 -4.59 13.29
N ALA A 75 -9.31 -5.91 13.17
CA ALA A 75 -10.31 -6.89 13.56
C ALA A 75 -10.61 -6.84 15.06
N SER A 76 -9.58 -6.73 15.90
CA SER A 76 -9.71 -6.63 17.36
C SER A 76 -10.39 -5.33 17.81
N GLN A 77 -10.16 -4.20 17.14
CA GLN A 77 -10.83 -2.94 17.51
C GLN A 77 -12.30 -2.90 17.09
N LEU A 78 -12.67 -3.70 16.09
CA LEU A 78 -14.04 -3.80 15.59
C LEU A 78 -14.84 -4.92 16.29
N SER A 79 -14.18 -5.87 16.96
CA SER A 79 -14.85 -7.05 17.55
C SER A 79 -15.80 -6.71 18.70
N ASP A 80 -15.66 -5.55 19.32
CA ASP A 80 -16.58 -5.07 20.37
C ASP A 80 -18.01 -4.82 19.84
N LYS A 81 -18.14 -4.54 18.53
CA LYS A 81 -19.43 -4.18 17.90
C LYS A 81 -19.85 -5.15 16.80
N PHE A 82 -18.89 -5.84 16.18
CA PHE A 82 -19.11 -6.67 15.02
C PHE A 82 -18.55 -8.07 15.23
N GLN A 83 -19.14 -9.05 14.53
CA GLN A 83 -18.46 -10.29 14.23
C GLN A 83 -17.68 -10.07 12.94
N VAL A 84 -16.38 -9.85 13.09
CA VAL A 84 -15.48 -9.46 11.99
C VAL A 84 -14.90 -10.71 11.35
N SER A 85 -15.33 -11.01 10.12
CA SER A 85 -14.63 -11.97 9.26
C SER A 85 -13.62 -11.21 8.40
N TRP A 86 -12.34 -11.41 8.67
CA TRP A 86 -11.28 -10.67 8.00
C TRP A 86 -10.43 -11.58 7.12
N LYS A 87 -9.94 -11.03 6.01
CA LYS A 87 -8.95 -11.66 5.13
C LYS A 87 -7.86 -10.64 4.80
N LEU A 88 -6.61 -11.06 4.95
CA LEU A 88 -5.43 -10.32 4.55
C LEU A 88 -4.89 -10.88 3.24
N LEU A 89 -4.82 -10.04 2.22
CA LEU A 89 -4.03 -10.27 1.03
C LEU A 89 -2.91 -9.22 0.98
N ALA A 90 -1.73 -9.58 1.46
CA ALA A 90 -0.57 -8.71 1.41
C ALA A 90 0.70 -9.46 1.04
N LYS A 91 1.60 -8.76 0.34
CA LYS A 91 2.88 -9.32 -0.09
C LYS A 91 3.94 -8.23 -0.19
N THR A 92 5.08 -8.47 0.44
CA THR A 92 6.25 -7.60 0.37
C THR A 92 6.67 -7.36 -1.08
N GLY A 93 6.90 -6.09 -1.41
CA GLY A 93 7.31 -5.68 -2.75
C GLY A 93 6.17 -5.61 -3.79
N ALA A 94 4.93 -5.91 -3.42
CA ALA A 94 3.80 -5.84 -4.34
C ALA A 94 3.55 -4.40 -4.82
N THR A 95 3.40 -4.22 -6.13
CA THR A 95 2.86 -3.00 -6.73
C THR A 95 1.35 -3.12 -6.87
N THR A 96 0.68 -1.99 -7.08
CA THR A 96 -0.77 -1.95 -7.32
C THR A 96 -1.16 -2.94 -8.43
N LYS A 97 -0.45 -2.90 -9.57
CA LYS A 97 -0.70 -3.82 -10.69
C LYS A 97 -0.56 -5.30 -10.32
N SER A 98 0.57 -5.69 -9.71
CA SER A 98 0.79 -7.11 -9.39
C SER A 98 -0.17 -7.59 -8.31
N HIS A 99 -0.50 -6.72 -7.36
CA HIS A 99 -1.44 -7.03 -6.28
C HIS A 99 -2.84 -7.26 -6.82
N THR A 100 -3.34 -6.37 -7.69
CA THR A 100 -4.66 -6.52 -8.32
C THR A 100 -4.79 -7.82 -9.11
N GLN A 101 -3.71 -8.29 -9.76
CA GLN A 101 -3.71 -9.58 -10.44
C GLN A 101 -3.90 -10.73 -9.44
N VAL A 102 -3.11 -10.76 -8.38
CA VAL A 102 -3.20 -11.79 -7.32
C VAL A 102 -4.56 -11.76 -6.62
N LEU A 103 -5.12 -10.56 -6.39
CA LEU A 103 -6.45 -10.38 -5.83
C LEU A 103 -7.52 -11.13 -6.63
N LEU A 104 -7.51 -10.98 -7.96
CA LEU A 104 -8.45 -11.66 -8.85
C LEU A 104 -8.22 -13.18 -8.93
N GLU A 105 -7.00 -13.64 -8.68
CA GLU A 105 -6.65 -15.07 -8.75
C GLU A 105 -6.92 -15.83 -7.45
N GLN A 106 -6.77 -15.18 -6.28
CA GLN A 106 -6.70 -15.87 -4.99
C GLN A 106 -7.83 -15.51 -4.02
N VAL A 107 -8.60 -14.47 -4.31
CA VAL A 107 -9.67 -14.01 -3.43
C VAL A 107 -11.01 -14.23 -4.10
N GLU A 108 -11.87 -14.93 -3.38
CA GLU A 108 -13.26 -15.16 -3.73
C GLU A 108 -14.17 -14.63 -2.63
N GLY A 109 -15.45 -14.46 -2.98
CA GLY A 109 -16.49 -14.04 -2.06
C GLY A 109 -16.80 -12.54 -2.13
N LYS A 110 -17.61 -12.08 -1.18
CA LYS A 110 -18.03 -10.69 -1.05
C LYS A 110 -17.53 -10.11 0.26
N PHE A 111 -17.19 -8.83 0.24
CA PHE A 111 -16.71 -8.09 1.40
C PHE A 111 -17.54 -6.82 1.57
N ASP A 112 -17.71 -6.39 2.81
CA ASP A 112 -18.49 -5.19 3.13
C ASP A 112 -17.58 -3.96 3.11
N ALA A 113 -16.34 -4.10 3.63
CA ALA A 113 -15.32 -3.06 3.65
C ALA A 113 -13.95 -3.57 3.18
N ALA A 114 -13.12 -2.67 2.65
CA ALA A 114 -11.72 -2.94 2.33
C ALA A 114 -10.77 -1.87 2.90
N MET A 115 -9.61 -2.30 3.40
CA MET A 115 -8.50 -1.43 3.81
C MET A 115 -7.33 -1.65 2.86
N ILE A 116 -6.79 -0.59 2.27
CA ILE A 116 -5.75 -0.65 1.24
C ILE A 116 -4.49 0.06 1.74
N CYS A 117 -3.42 -0.71 1.92
CA CYS A 117 -2.08 -0.24 2.25
C CYS A 117 -1.10 -0.53 1.09
N LEU A 118 -1.31 0.12 -0.06
CA LEU A 118 -0.55 -0.08 -1.29
C LEU A 118 -0.05 1.23 -1.88
N GLY A 119 1.17 1.21 -2.42
CA GLY A 119 1.65 2.26 -3.33
C GLY A 119 3.11 2.66 -3.14
N VAL A 120 3.74 2.31 -2.02
CA VAL A 120 5.17 2.60 -1.78
C VAL A 120 6.05 1.92 -2.84
N ASN A 121 5.72 0.68 -3.20
CA ASN A 121 6.44 -0.04 -4.26
C ASN A 121 6.23 0.58 -5.64
N ASP A 122 5.05 1.14 -5.93
CA ASP A 122 4.81 1.86 -7.19
C ASP A 122 5.65 3.13 -7.28
N VAL A 123 5.77 3.87 -6.17
CA VAL A 123 6.61 5.07 -6.06
C VAL A 123 8.07 4.71 -6.26
N THR A 124 8.58 3.74 -5.50
CA THR A 124 10.01 3.37 -5.46
C THR A 124 10.47 2.60 -6.70
N ARG A 125 9.57 1.90 -7.41
CA ARG A 125 9.86 1.23 -8.70
C ARG A 125 9.63 2.12 -9.91
N GLY A 126 9.29 3.39 -9.73
CA GLY A 126 9.25 4.37 -10.81
C GLY A 126 8.01 4.31 -11.72
N VAL A 127 6.90 3.72 -11.27
CA VAL A 127 5.64 3.64 -12.05
C VAL A 127 5.17 5.05 -12.46
N ASN A 128 4.78 5.30 -13.70
CA ASN A 128 4.30 6.64 -14.07
C ASN A 128 3.05 7.03 -13.25
N LEU A 129 2.98 8.28 -12.75
CA LEU A 129 1.87 8.74 -11.90
C LEU A 129 0.49 8.54 -12.55
N LYS A 130 0.33 8.87 -13.84
CA LYS A 130 -0.96 8.70 -14.53
C LYS A 130 -1.31 7.22 -14.68
N VAL A 131 -0.31 6.37 -14.90
CA VAL A 131 -0.49 4.91 -14.98
C VAL A 131 -0.89 4.36 -13.61
N TRP A 132 -0.23 4.81 -12.55
CA TRP A 132 -0.54 4.40 -11.19
C TRP A 132 -1.95 4.82 -10.76
N LEU A 133 -2.36 6.06 -11.06
CA LEU A 133 -3.74 6.50 -10.79
C LEU A 133 -4.77 5.63 -11.51
N LYS A 134 -4.54 5.28 -12.78
CA LYS A 134 -5.39 4.32 -13.51
C LYS A 134 -5.43 2.94 -12.86
N GLN A 135 -4.30 2.46 -12.34
CA GLN A 135 -4.23 1.18 -11.63
C GLN A 135 -5.00 1.22 -10.31
N GLN A 136 -4.89 2.32 -9.55
CA GLN A 136 -5.67 2.53 -8.32
C GLN A 136 -7.17 2.60 -8.61
N THR A 137 -7.60 3.38 -9.61
CA THR A 137 -8.99 3.39 -10.07
C THR A 137 -9.48 1.99 -10.42
N ARG A 138 -8.69 1.24 -11.19
CA ARG A 138 -9.06 -0.14 -11.57
C ARG A 138 -9.20 -1.06 -10.36
N LEU A 139 -8.31 -0.95 -9.37
CA LEU A 139 -8.40 -1.72 -8.13
C LEU A 139 -9.70 -1.41 -7.39
N TYR A 140 -10.06 -0.13 -7.25
CA TYR A 140 -11.29 0.28 -6.56
C TYR A 140 -12.54 -0.20 -7.30
N ASP A 141 -12.57 -0.05 -8.63
CA ASP A 141 -13.68 -0.53 -9.44
C ASP A 141 -13.86 -2.06 -9.30
N ILE A 142 -12.76 -2.82 -9.20
CA ILE A 142 -12.80 -4.26 -8.94
C ILE A 142 -13.38 -4.55 -7.56
N LEU A 143 -12.94 -3.83 -6.52
CA LEU A 143 -13.45 -4.02 -5.16
C LEU A 143 -14.96 -3.78 -5.08
N GLU A 144 -15.44 -2.70 -5.69
CA GLU A 144 -16.86 -2.36 -5.72
C GLU A 144 -17.66 -3.36 -6.56
N SER A 145 -17.29 -3.54 -7.84
CA SER A 145 -18.10 -4.34 -8.78
C SER A 145 -17.97 -5.85 -8.59
N HIS A 146 -16.75 -6.35 -8.37
CA HIS A 146 -16.49 -7.79 -8.28
C HIS A 146 -16.65 -8.29 -6.85
N PHE A 147 -16.12 -7.57 -5.86
CA PHE A 147 -16.14 -7.98 -4.46
C PHE A 147 -17.30 -7.39 -3.64
N GLY A 148 -18.08 -6.47 -4.20
CA GLY A 148 -19.26 -5.88 -3.54
C GLY A 148 -18.91 -4.96 -2.36
N VAL A 149 -17.66 -4.50 -2.30
CA VAL A 149 -17.18 -3.60 -1.23
C VAL A 149 -17.90 -2.27 -1.33
N LYS A 150 -18.43 -1.80 -0.21
CA LYS A 150 -19.12 -0.50 -0.12
C LYS A 150 -18.24 0.57 0.50
N ASP A 151 -17.46 0.20 1.51
CA ASP A 151 -16.57 1.11 2.22
C ASP A 151 -15.11 0.79 1.90
N ILE A 152 -14.41 1.71 1.24
CA ILE A 152 -12.98 1.58 0.91
C ILE A 152 -12.19 2.59 1.74
N TYR A 153 -11.28 2.08 2.55
CA TYR A 153 -10.31 2.86 3.33
C TYR A 153 -8.93 2.70 2.70
N VAL A 154 -8.21 3.80 2.51
CA VAL A 154 -6.90 3.81 1.85
C VAL A 154 -5.90 4.51 2.73
N SER A 155 -4.77 3.85 3.02
CA SER A 155 -3.63 4.51 3.64
C SER A 155 -2.94 5.42 2.63
N GLY A 156 -2.63 6.65 3.02
CA GLY A 156 -1.77 7.53 2.23
C GLY A 156 -0.39 6.94 1.97
N ILE A 157 0.34 7.52 1.02
CA ILE A 157 1.74 7.17 0.82
C ILE A 157 2.56 7.81 1.96
N PRO A 158 3.34 7.03 2.72
CA PRO A 158 4.11 7.56 3.84
C PRO A 158 5.13 8.60 3.37
N PRO A 159 5.54 9.53 4.25
CA PRO A 159 6.53 10.55 3.94
C PRO A 159 7.94 9.94 3.81
N ILE A 160 8.26 9.35 2.65
CA ILE A 160 9.54 8.67 2.34
C ILE A 160 10.77 9.55 2.63
N LYS A 161 10.61 10.88 2.60
CA LYS A 161 11.66 11.85 2.96
C LYS A 161 12.21 11.67 4.38
N TYR A 162 11.50 10.99 5.27
CA TYR A 162 11.96 10.71 6.64
C TYR A 162 12.55 9.31 6.82
N PHE A 163 12.65 8.51 5.74
CA PHE A 163 13.18 7.15 5.85
C PHE A 163 14.70 7.18 6.08
N PRO A 164 15.21 6.65 7.20
CA PRO A 164 16.61 6.78 7.59
C PRO A 164 17.55 6.01 6.66
N LEU A 165 17.08 4.91 6.06
CA LEU A 165 17.86 4.04 5.18
C LEU A 165 18.20 4.66 3.82
N LEU A 166 17.47 5.67 3.35
CA LEU A 166 17.68 6.23 2.01
C LEU A 166 18.78 7.29 2.03
N PRO A 167 19.87 7.23 1.25
CA PRO A 167 20.87 8.30 1.21
C PRO A 167 20.40 9.49 0.35
N GLN A 168 21.07 10.65 0.47
CA GLN A 168 20.90 11.76 -0.48
C GLN A 168 21.79 11.53 -1.71
N PRO A 169 21.35 11.85 -2.95
CA PRO A 169 20.11 12.56 -3.30
C PRO A 169 18.86 11.70 -3.49
N LEU A 170 18.96 10.36 -3.38
CA LEU A 170 17.83 9.45 -3.59
C LEU A 170 16.63 9.75 -2.65
N ARG A 171 16.89 10.01 -1.37
CA ARG A 171 15.86 10.33 -0.36
C ARG A 171 15.06 11.58 -0.75
N TRP A 172 15.72 12.64 -1.19
CA TRP A 172 15.06 13.86 -1.66
C TRP A 172 14.17 13.59 -2.88
N PHE A 173 14.69 12.86 -3.87
CA PHE A 173 13.93 12.55 -5.08
C PHE A 173 12.70 11.69 -4.80
N LEU A 174 12.88 10.58 -4.07
CA LEU A 174 11.77 9.70 -3.68
C LEU A 174 10.79 10.39 -2.75
N GLY A 175 11.25 11.23 -1.83
CA GLY A 175 10.41 12.02 -0.94
C GLY A 175 9.44 12.93 -1.71
N ARG A 176 9.95 13.73 -2.64
CA ARG A 176 9.07 14.61 -3.45
C ARG A 176 8.16 13.84 -4.38
N ARG A 177 8.62 12.70 -4.87
CA ARG A 177 7.80 11.80 -5.67
C ARG A 177 6.66 11.20 -4.83
N ALA A 178 6.92 10.75 -3.61
CA ALA A 178 5.92 10.26 -2.67
C ALA A 178 4.88 11.33 -2.33
N ASP A 179 5.34 12.54 -1.95
CA ASP A 179 4.45 13.67 -1.65
C ASP A 179 3.49 13.97 -2.82
N ARG A 180 3.99 13.89 -4.07
CA ARG A 180 3.15 14.08 -5.27
C ARG A 180 2.16 12.94 -5.48
N PHE A 181 2.57 11.68 -5.24
CA PHE A 181 1.67 10.53 -5.38
C PHE A 181 0.56 10.60 -4.34
N ASP A 182 0.90 10.90 -3.10
CA ASP A 182 -0.04 11.04 -1.99
C ASP A 182 -1.08 12.13 -2.26
N HIS A 183 -0.64 13.31 -2.72
CA HIS A 183 -1.54 14.40 -3.10
C HIS A 183 -2.59 13.98 -4.13
N TRP A 184 -2.17 13.28 -5.19
CA TRP A 184 -3.08 12.85 -6.26
C TRP A 184 -3.92 11.63 -5.87
N LEU A 185 -3.45 10.81 -4.93
CA LEU A 185 -4.25 9.75 -4.32
C LEU A 185 -5.41 10.33 -3.52
N ALA A 186 -5.12 11.31 -2.65
CA ALA A 186 -6.14 12.02 -1.89
C ALA A 186 -7.16 12.70 -2.81
N ALA A 187 -6.70 13.35 -3.87
CA ALA A 187 -7.59 13.95 -4.88
C ALA A 187 -8.46 12.89 -5.60
N LEU A 188 -7.90 11.73 -5.93
CA LEU A 188 -8.65 10.63 -6.55
C LEU A 188 -9.76 10.12 -5.61
N ILE A 189 -9.44 9.90 -4.33
CA ILE A 189 -10.39 9.39 -3.33
C ILE A 189 -11.52 10.41 -3.09
N ASN A 190 -11.18 11.69 -2.89
CA ASN A 190 -12.17 12.75 -2.69
C ASN A 190 -13.15 12.89 -3.86
N ASN A 191 -12.68 12.66 -5.10
CA ASN A 191 -13.55 12.72 -6.28
C ASN A 191 -14.45 11.50 -6.45
N ARG A 192 -14.23 10.40 -5.72
CA ARG A 192 -15.09 9.20 -5.76
C ARG A 192 -16.16 9.19 -4.67
N HIS A 193 -15.96 9.94 -3.59
CA HIS A 193 -16.95 10.09 -2.52
C HIS A 193 -18.01 11.16 -2.81
N ASN A 194 -17.84 11.94 -3.89
CA ASN A 194 -18.83 12.88 -4.44
C ASN A 194 -19.58 12.25 -5.62
#